data_AF-A0A2G8XWE9-F1
#
_entry.id   AF-A0A2G8XWE9-F1
#
_cell.length_a   1.000
_cell.length_b   1.000
_cell.length_c   1.000
_cell.angle_alpha   90.00
_cell.angle_beta   90.00
_cell.angle_gamma   90.00
#
_symmetry.space_group_name_H-M   'P 1'
#
loop_
_entity.id
_entity.type
_entity.pdbx_description
1 polymer ?
#
loop_
_entity_poly.entity_id
_entity_poly.type
_entity_poly.pdbx_seq_one_letter_code
_entity_poly.pdbx_strand_id
1 'polypeptide(L)' 'ASSEVDNVISQGWDVCLLLQEMIRQVVVSPHLKDLQKARVINDIAQKEFAVFQGASPYLQLLSLSLRIHDCLAAP' A
#
# COMPACT_ATOMS: atom_id res chain seq x y z
N ALA A 1 10.08 -0.95 7.59
CA ALA A 1 9.29 -0.26 6.53
C ALA A 1 10.18 0.31 5.42
N SER A 2 11.20 1.12 5.72
CA SER A 2 12.06 1.67 4.65
C SER A 2 12.88 0.58 3.93
N SER A 3 13.47 -0.36 4.67
CA SER A 3 14.27 -1.46 4.09
C SER A 3 13.48 -2.35 3.12
N GLU A 4 12.20 -2.60 3.40
CA GLU A 4 11.33 -3.42 2.56
C GLU A 4 10.92 -2.66 1.29
N VAL A 5 10.65 -1.36 1.41
CA VAL A 5 10.35 -0.50 0.26
C VAL A 5 11.57 -0.35 -0.65
N ASP A 6 12.76 -0.16 -0.08
CA ASP A 6 14.02 -0.15 -0.82
C ASP A 6 14.21 -1.46 -1.61
N ASN A 7 13.92 -2.59 -0.98
CA ASN A 7 14.05 -3.90 -1.61
C ASN A 7 13.10 -4.05 -2.81
N VAL A 8 11.82 -3.69 -2.65
CA VAL A 8 10.82 -3.74 -3.73
C VAL A 8 11.20 -2.83 -4.90
N ILE A 9 11.63 -1.60 -4.64
CA ILE A 9 12.04 -0.66 -5.68
C ILE A 9 13.31 -1.15 -6.39
N SER A 10 14.30 -1.65 -5.65
CA SER A 10 15.57 -2.14 -6.21
C SER A 10 15.40 -3.34 -7.15
N GLN A 11 14.35 -4.14 -6.94
CA GLN A 11 14.01 -5.28 -7.78
C GLN A 11 13.30 -4.88 -9.08
N GLY A 12 12.95 -3.59 -9.25
CA GLY A 12 12.37 -3.06 -10.49
C GLY A 12 10.91 -3.47 -10.72
N TRP A 13 10.15 -3.77 -9.67
CA TRP A 13 8.74 -4.11 -9.80
C TRP A 13 7.92 -2.91 -10.28
N ASP A 14 6.92 -3.18 -11.11
CA ASP A 14 5.89 -2.20 -11.41
C ASP A 14 5.08 -1.92 -10.14
N VAL A 15 5.14 -0.67 -9.68
CA VAL A 15 4.51 -0.26 -8.42
C VAL A 15 2.98 -0.29 -8.53
N CYS A 16 2.40 -0.02 -9.70
CA CYS A 16 0.95 -0.11 -9.88
C CYS A 16 0.49 -1.57 -9.76
N LEU A 17 1.20 -2.52 -10.37
CA LEU A 17 0.91 -3.95 -10.22
C LEU A 17 1.08 -4.42 -8.77
N LEU A 18 2.10 -3.92 -8.07
CA LEU A 18 2.31 -4.22 -6.66
C LEU A 18 1.14 -3.73 -5.80
N LEU A 19 0.69 -2.48 -6.01
CA LEU A 19 -0.46 -1.91 -5.30
C LEU A 19 -1.74 -2.70 -5.59
N GLN A 20 -1.95 -3.15 -6.82
CA GLN A 20 -3.08 -3.99 -7.19
C GLN A 20 -3.07 -5.34 -6.47
N GLU A 21 -1.90 -5.99 -6.36
CA GLU A 21 -1.75 -7.23 -5.60
C GLU A 21 -1.97 -7.00 -4.10
N MET A 22 -1.53 -5.87 -3.55
CA MET A 22 -1.82 -5.49 -2.15
C MET A 22 -3.33 -5.37 -1.90
N ILE A 23 -4.10 -4.77 -2.82
CA ILE A 23 -5.57 -4.72 -2.71
C ILE A 23 -6.14 -6.13 -2.64
N ARG A 24 -5.67 -7.04 -3.52
CA ARG A 24 -6.12 -8.43 -3.54
C ARG A 24 -5.91 -9.10 -2.19
N GLN A 25 -4.73 -8.94 -1.59
CA GLN A 25 -4.39 -9.50 -0.27
C GLN A 25 -5.26 -8.93 0.86
N VAL A 26 -5.52 -7.62 0.84
CA VAL A 26 -6.37 -6.95 1.84
C VAL A 26 -7.81 -7.45 1.78
N VAL A 27 -8.37 -7.61 0.58
CA VAL A 27 -9.75 -8.08 0.37
C VAL A 27 -9.93 -9.50 0.90
N VAL A 28 -9.01 -10.42 0.56
CA VAL A 28 -9.11 -11.84 0.95
C VAL A 28 -8.71 -12.11 2.39
N SER A 29 -8.10 -11.14 3.09
CA SER A 29 -7.63 -11.34 4.46
C SER A 29 -8.81 -11.57 5.43
N PRO A 30 -8.82 -12.70 6.17
CA PRO A 30 -9.83 -12.97 7.20
C PRO A 30 -9.55 -12.22 8.51
N HIS A 31 -8.36 -11.65 8.66
CA HIS A 31 -7.92 -10.97 9.89
C HIS A 31 -8.28 -9.48 9.94
N LEU A 32 -8.75 -8.92 8.82
CA LEU A 32 -9.11 -7.51 8.73
C LEU A 32 -10.62 -7.35 8.82
N LYS A 33 -11.07 -6.41 9.65
CA LYS A 33 -12.47 -5.97 9.69
C LYS A 33 -12.80 -5.18 8.41
N ASP A 34 -14.06 -5.15 8.01
CA ASP A 34 -14.50 -4.44 6.80
C ASP A 34 -14.11 -2.96 6.80
N LEU A 35 -14.20 -2.29 7.95
CA LEU A 35 -13.77 -0.90 8.08
C LEU A 35 -12.25 -0.73 7.87
N GLN A 36 -11.44 -1.66 8.37
CA GLN A 36 -9.99 -1.64 8.15
C GLN A 36 -9.67 -1.91 6.68
N LYS A 37 -10.35 -2.87 6.04
CA LYS A 37 -10.23 -3.13 4.61
C LYS A 37 -10.55 -1.89 3.78
N ALA A 38 -11.70 -1.26 4.03
CA ALA A 38 -12.13 -0.06 3.31
C ALA A 38 -11.11 1.09 3.42
N ARG A 39 -10.58 1.33 4.63
CA ARG A 39 -9.55 2.35 4.86
C ARG A 39 -8.26 2.06 4.10
N VAL A 40 -7.74 0.84 4.23
CA VAL A 40 -6.50 0.43 3.55
C VAL A 40 -6.66 0.48 2.03
N ILE A 41 -7.76 -0.02 1.47
CA ILE A 41 -8.02 0.02 0.02
C ILE A 41 -8.10 1.45 -0.48
N ASN A 42 -8.78 2.34 0.25
CA ASN A 42 -8.85 3.76 -0.11
C ASN A 42 -7.47 4.42 -0.08
N ASP A 43 -6.64 4.14 0.93
CA ASP A 43 -5.27 4.64 0.99
C ASP A 43 -4.43 4.12 -0.18
N ILE A 44 -4.55 2.82 -0.53
CA ILE A 44 -3.85 2.25 -1.69
C ILE A 44 -4.26 2.99 -2.98
N ALA A 45 -5.56 3.18 -3.22
CA ALA A 45 -6.06 3.85 -4.41
C ALA A 45 -5.57 5.30 -4.54
N GLN A 46 -5.48 6.03 -3.42
CA GLN A 46 -4.90 7.38 -3.42
C GLN A 46 -3.42 7.38 -3.82
N LYS A 47 -2.67 6.36 -3.40
CA LYS A 47 -1.24 6.23 -3.70
C LYS A 47 -1.00 5.79 -5.14
N GLU A 48 -1.81 4.86 -5.63
CA GLU A 48 -1.82 4.46 -7.04
C GLU A 48 -2.08 5.66 -7.95
N PHE A 49 -3.10 6.47 -7.63
CA PHE A 49 -3.39 7.68 -8.39
C PHE A 49 -2.26 8.71 -8.34
N ALA A 50 -1.60 8.87 -7.19
CA ALA A 50 -0.44 9.75 -7.07
C ALA A 50 0.75 9.26 -7.92
N VAL A 51 1.03 7.96 -7.91
CA VAL A 51 2.08 7.36 -8.76
C VAL A 51 1.75 7.55 -10.24
N PHE A 52 0.48 7.34 -10.63
CA PHE A 52 0.02 7.58 -11.99
C PHE A 52 0.23 9.03 -12.44
N GLN A 53 0.10 10.01 -11.55
CA GLN A 53 0.40 11.42 -11.82
C GLN A 53 1.91 11.76 -11.85
N GLY A 54 2.79 10.78 -11.68
CA GLY A 54 4.24 10.97 -11.69
C GLY A 54 4.86 11.24 -10.32
N ALA A 55 4.14 11.03 -9.22
CA ALA A 55 4.75 11.10 -7.89
C ALA A 55 5.76 9.97 -7.68
N SER A 56 6.80 10.23 -6.87
CA SER A 56 7.83 9.24 -6.56
C SER A 56 7.23 7.94 -6.00
N PRO A 57 7.39 6.79 -6.67
CA PRO A 57 6.83 5.53 -6.20
C PRO A 57 7.39 5.10 -4.84
N TYR A 58 8.67 5.35 -4.60
CA TYR A 58 9.33 5.11 -3.32
C TYR A 58 8.63 5.84 -2.17
N LEU A 59 8.42 7.16 -2.30
CA LEU A 59 7.79 7.96 -1.26
C LEU A 59 6.32 7.57 -1.05
N GLN A 60 5.60 7.22 -2.12
CA GLN A 60 4.23 6.76 -2.00
C GLN A 60 4.13 5.41 -1.27
N LEU A 61 5.00 4.45 -1.59
CA LEU A 61 5.05 3.15 -0.91
C LEU A 61 5.46 3.30 0.56
N LEU A 62 6.45 4.14 0.87
CA LEU A 62 6.86 4.41 2.25
C LEU A 62 5.69 5.03 3.05
N SER A 63 5.03 6.04 2.49
CA SER A 63 3.87 6.68 3.11
C SER A 63 2.71 5.70 3.30
N LEU A 64 2.44 4.83 2.32
CA LEU A 64 1.42 3.80 2.40
C LEU A 64 1.70 2.79 3.51
N SER A 65 2.96 2.37 3.62
CA SER A 65 3.40 1.40 4.63
C SER A 65 3.11 1.88 6.05
N LEU A 66 3.36 3.17 6.31
CA LEU A 66 3.07 3.81 7.59
C LEU A 66 1.56 3.89 7.86
N ARG A 67 0.76 4.32 6.86
CA ARG A 67 -0.71 4.39 7.00
C ARG A 67 -1.34 3.03 7.26
N ILE A 68 -0.89 2.00 6.56
CA ILE A 68 -1.36 0.63 6.79
C ILE A 68 -1.02 0.20 8.21
N HIS A 69 0.22 0.42 8.67
CA HIS A 69 0.62 0.09 10.03
C HIS A 69 -0.31 0.74 11.07
N ASP A 70 -0.58 2.03 10.94
CA ASP A 70 -1.47 2.77 11.84
C ASP A 70 -2.91 2.25 11.79
N CYS A 71 -3.41 1.91 10.59
CA CYS A 71 -4.76 1.37 10.42
C CYS A 71 -4.92 -0.02 11.02
N LEU A 72 -3.85 -0.83 11.00
CA LEU A 72 -3.83 -2.17 11.60
C LEU A 72 -3.62 -2.13 13.12
N ALA A 73 -2.89 -1.12 13.62
CA ALA A 73 -2.68 -0.91 15.05
C ALA A 73 -3.90 -0.29 15.75
N ALA A 74 -4.83 0.31 15.01
CA ALA A 74 -6.09 0.84 15.55
C ALA A 74 -7.02 -0.30 16.03
N PRO A 75 -7.60 -0.20 17.26
CA PRO A 75 -8.43 -1.25 17.86
C PRO A 75 -9.76 -1.54 17.13
#